data_AF-A0AA96SQ78-F1
#
_entry.id   AF-A0AA96SQ78-F1
#
_cell.length_a   1.000
_cell.length_b   1.000
_cell.length_c   1.000
_cell.angle_alpha   90.00
_cell.angle_beta   90.00
_cell.angle_gamma   90.00
#
_symmetry.space_group_name_H-M   'P 1'
#
loop_
_entity.id
_entity.type
_entity.pdbx_description
1 polymer ?
#
loop_
_entity_poly.entity_id
_entity_poly.type
_entity_poly.pdbx_seq_one_letter_code
_entity_poly.pdbx_strand_id
1 'polypeptide(L)'
;MVKTADGYKAIALIRVGDRVFAKDEASGETGYKPFTAQYGNPYQETVYIEVSDGLGKIQTLVSNRIHPFYSDGKWIKAEDLNAGSRLFAENGAGQTVQSVPVKQEPLQAYNLTVADWHTYFVKGDKAETEGVWVHNDCPYGKGNQRYKDASYHGKNDNSVKSRAPTNGQAALDNSVQVKSTSPRRVGVDKANNEIVVLDKTQTFNNGSAEYHGHVRSWQDLHTDQKNALKKAGLVNSKGKIKK
;
A
#
# COMPACT_ATOMS: atom_id res chain seq x y z
N MET A 1 16.13 1.78 2.65
CA MET A 1 16.40 2.34 1.31
C MET A 1 15.55 1.63 0.27
N VAL A 2 15.21 2.28 -0.83
CA VAL A 2 14.39 1.75 -1.94
C VAL A 2 15.21 1.80 -3.22
N LYS A 3 15.15 0.76 -4.04
CA LYS A 3 15.84 0.71 -5.33
C LYS A 3 15.15 1.62 -6.36
N THR A 4 15.85 2.64 -6.84
CA THR A 4 15.42 3.52 -7.94
C THR A 4 16.34 3.38 -9.15
N ALA A 5 15.94 3.97 -10.28
CA ALA A 5 16.75 3.97 -11.50
C ALA A 5 18.13 4.64 -11.32
N ASP A 6 18.24 5.56 -10.36
CA ASP A 6 19.47 6.32 -10.05
C ASP A 6 20.25 5.72 -8.86
N GLY A 7 19.87 4.52 -8.41
CA GLY A 7 20.47 3.84 -7.25
C GLY A 7 19.53 3.75 -6.05
N TYR A 8 20.07 3.50 -4.87
CA TYR A 8 19.23 3.39 -3.66
C TYR A 8 18.94 4.75 -3.07
N LYS A 9 17.67 5.04 -2.83
CA LYS A 9 17.19 6.29 -2.22
C LYS A 9 16.49 6.02 -0.90
N ALA A 10 16.62 6.94 0.07
CA ALA A 10 15.84 6.85 1.29
C ALA A 10 14.34 6.97 0.95
N ILE A 11 13.50 6.11 1.55
CA ILE A 11 12.07 6.06 1.23
C ILE A 11 11.40 7.42 1.44
N ALA A 12 11.77 8.15 2.50
CA ALA A 12 11.29 9.50 2.82
C ALA A 12 11.67 10.57 1.79
N LEU A 13 12.64 10.29 0.90
CA LEU A 13 13.14 11.22 -0.12
C LEU A 13 12.63 10.91 -1.53
N ILE A 14 11.80 9.89 -1.70
CA ILE A 14 11.20 9.58 -3.00
C ILE A 14 10.15 10.64 -3.36
N ARG A 15 10.18 11.11 -4.60
CA ARG A 15 9.34 12.21 -5.11
C ARG A 15 8.79 11.86 -6.49
N VAL A 16 7.76 12.60 -6.90
CA VAL A 16 7.22 12.53 -8.26
C VAL A 16 8.36 12.76 -9.26
N GLY A 17 8.46 11.87 -10.25
CA GLY A 17 9.56 11.83 -11.21
C GLY A 17 10.52 10.66 -10.99
N ASP A 18 10.64 10.17 -9.74
CA ASP A 18 11.44 8.98 -9.45
C ASP A 18 10.80 7.72 -10.09
N ARG A 19 11.63 6.80 -10.54
CA ARG A 19 11.21 5.46 -10.99
C ARG A 19 11.78 4.41 -10.05
N VAL A 20 10.91 3.57 -9.52
CA VAL A 20 11.22 2.53 -8.52
C VAL A 20 11.30 1.18 -9.21
N PHE A 21 12.31 0.38 -8.85
CA PHE A 21 12.41 -0.99 -9.35
C PHE A 21 11.31 -1.84 -8.72
N ALA A 22 10.52 -2.49 -9.56
CA ALA A 22 9.35 -3.26 -9.17
C ALA A 22 9.31 -4.57 -9.97
N LYS A 23 8.52 -5.52 -9.45
CA LYS A 23 8.29 -6.81 -10.08
C LYS A 23 6.79 -7.11 -10.11
N ASP A 24 6.27 -7.48 -11.27
CA ASP A 24 4.89 -7.90 -11.40
C ASP A 24 4.67 -9.23 -10.69
N GLU A 25 3.64 -9.32 -9.85
CA GLU A 25 3.33 -10.54 -9.12
C GLU A 25 2.80 -11.64 -10.07
N ALA A 26 2.03 -11.25 -11.09
CA ALA A 26 1.37 -12.20 -11.98
C ALA A 26 2.34 -12.79 -13.02
N SER A 27 3.11 -11.95 -13.71
CA SER A 27 4.02 -12.38 -14.78
C SER A 27 5.45 -12.62 -14.30
N GLY A 28 5.85 -12.07 -13.15
CA GLY A 28 7.24 -12.06 -12.70
C GLY A 28 8.15 -11.09 -13.46
N GLU A 29 7.62 -10.31 -14.40
CA GLU A 29 8.37 -9.27 -15.10
C GLU A 29 8.94 -8.23 -14.12
N THR A 30 10.16 -7.76 -14.39
CA THR A 30 10.81 -6.73 -13.58
C THR A 30 11.03 -5.45 -14.39
N GLY A 31 11.08 -4.31 -13.71
CA GLY A 31 11.25 -3.03 -14.40
C GLY A 31 11.05 -1.82 -13.50
N TYR A 32 11.45 -0.66 -14.02
CA TYR A 32 11.34 0.61 -13.32
C TYR A 32 9.99 1.28 -13.59
N LYS A 33 9.17 1.38 -12.56
CA LYS A 33 7.83 1.95 -12.63
C LYS A 33 7.77 3.33 -11.97
N PRO A 34 6.96 4.26 -12.51
CA PRO A 34 6.79 5.57 -11.88
C PRO A 34 6.29 5.45 -10.44
N PHE A 35 6.95 6.21 -9.54
CA PHE A 35 6.40 6.49 -8.22
C PHE A 35 5.21 7.45 -8.36
N THR A 36 4.08 7.13 -7.71
CA THR A 36 2.87 7.95 -7.80
C THR A 36 2.52 8.63 -6.48
N ALA A 37 2.72 7.97 -5.34
CA ALA A 37 2.42 8.55 -4.03
C ALA A 37 3.19 7.86 -2.90
N GLN A 38 3.45 8.63 -1.83
CA GLN A 38 4.01 8.13 -0.58
C GLN A 38 2.99 8.37 0.53
N TYR A 39 2.87 7.38 1.41
CA TYR A 39 2.09 7.49 2.64
C TYR A 39 3.01 7.21 3.82
N GLY A 40 2.77 7.89 4.93
CA GLY A 40 3.52 7.65 6.17
C GLY A 40 2.57 7.58 7.35
N ASN A 41 2.73 6.55 8.19
CA ASN A 41 1.95 6.37 9.40
C ASN A 41 2.89 6.19 10.59
N PRO A 42 2.61 6.82 11.74
CA PRO A 42 3.31 6.54 12.97
C PRO A 42 2.86 5.19 13.55
N TYR A 43 3.80 4.45 14.12
CA TYR A 43 3.57 3.22 14.88
C TYR A 43 4.27 3.34 16.24
N GLN A 44 3.71 2.71 17.27
CA GLN A 44 4.32 2.66 18.61
C GLN A 44 5.44 1.61 18.71
N GLU A 45 5.47 0.67 17.76
CA GLU A 45 6.37 -0.46 17.76
C GLU A 45 7.13 -0.55 16.43
N THR A 46 8.35 -1.07 16.52
CA THR A 46 9.25 -1.29 15.39
C THR A 46 9.60 -2.77 15.29
N VAL A 47 9.55 -3.33 14.09
CA VAL A 47 10.07 -4.67 13.77
C VAL A 47 11.40 -4.52 13.07
N TYR A 48 12.41 -5.20 13.60
CA TYR A 48 13.72 -5.33 12.98
C TYR A 48 13.86 -6.73 12.40
N ILE A 49 14.09 -6.84 11.10
CA ILE A 49 14.26 -8.12 10.42
C ILE A 49 15.71 -8.22 10.00
N GLU A 50 16.48 -9.09 10.65
CA GLU A 50 17.84 -9.38 10.26
C GLU A 50 17.85 -10.49 9.22
N VAL A 51 18.52 -10.27 8.09
CA VAL A 51 18.64 -11.26 7.01
C VAL A 51 20.10 -11.43 6.58
N SER A 52 20.44 -12.64 6.17
CA SER A 52 21.76 -13.02 5.64
C SER A 52 21.63 -13.47 4.19
N ASP A 53 22.57 -13.06 3.34
CA ASP A 53 22.64 -13.54 1.96
C ASP A 53 23.30 -14.93 1.81
N GLY A 54 23.77 -15.51 2.92
CA GLY A 54 24.49 -16.79 2.93
C GLY A 54 25.96 -16.69 2.47
N LEU A 55 26.43 -15.51 2.08
CA LEU A 55 27.79 -15.20 1.64
C LEU A 55 28.57 -14.38 2.68
N GLY A 56 28.02 -14.26 3.89
CA GLY A 56 28.62 -13.54 5.01
C GLY A 56 28.17 -12.09 5.13
N LYS A 57 27.28 -11.60 4.25
CA LYS A 57 26.70 -10.26 4.40
C LYS A 57 25.37 -10.34 5.12
N ILE A 58 25.19 -9.43 6.07
CA ILE A 58 23.98 -9.30 6.88
C ILE A 58 23.41 -7.90 6.67
N GLN A 59 22.09 -7.78 6.64
CA GLN A 59 21.42 -6.49 6.72
C GLN A 59 20.23 -6.54 7.68
N THR A 60 19.89 -5.38 8.22
CA THR A 60 18.68 -5.17 9.01
C THR A 60 17.68 -4.34 8.23
N LEU A 61 16.47 -4.87 8.07
CA LEU A 61 15.31 -4.18 7.53
C LEU A 61 14.49 -3.66 8.70
N VAL A 62 14.03 -2.41 8.62
CA VAL A 62 13.21 -1.77 9.65
C VAL A 62 11.81 -1.57 9.09
N SER A 63 10.81 -2.11 9.79
CA SER A 63 9.43 -2.14 9.32
C SER A 63 8.44 -1.98 10.47
N ASN A 64 7.18 -1.66 10.15
CA ASN A 64 6.08 -1.95 11.07
C ASN A 64 5.76 -3.46 11.07
N ARG A 65 4.92 -3.89 12.01
CA ARG A 65 4.50 -5.30 12.19
C ARG A 65 3.92 -5.97 10.94
N ILE A 66 3.34 -5.18 10.07
CA ILE A 66 2.35 -5.69 9.13
C ILE A 66 2.77 -5.59 7.67
N HIS A 67 3.89 -4.93 7.38
CA HIS A 67 4.36 -4.76 6.01
C HIS A 67 4.69 -6.13 5.41
N PRO A 68 4.20 -6.46 4.20
CA PRO A 68 4.42 -7.77 3.63
C PRO A 68 5.78 -7.88 2.93
N PHE A 69 6.47 -8.98 3.22
CA PHE A 69 7.67 -9.45 2.56
C PHE A 69 7.37 -10.74 1.81
N TYR A 70 7.95 -10.92 0.63
CA TYR A 70 7.73 -12.13 -0.15
C TYR A 70 8.64 -13.27 0.33
N SER A 71 8.05 -14.37 0.78
CA SER A 71 8.75 -15.60 1.19
C SER A 71 7.93 -16.81 0.79
N ASP A 72 8.59 -17.87 0.31
CA ASP A 72 7.98 -19.18 0.04
C ASP A 72 6.70 -19.11 -0.83
N GLY A 73 6.71 -18.28 -1.86
CA GLY A 73 5.61 -18.16 -2.81
C GLY A 73 4.44 -17.29 -2.34
N LYS A 74 4.53 -16.63 -1.19
CA LYS A 74 3.45 -15.82 -0.60
C LYS A 74 3.96 -14.55 0.09
N TRP A 75 3.05 -13.60 0.27
CA TRP A 75 3.29 -12.42 1.09
C TRP A 75 3.10 -12.75 2.58
N ILE A 76 4.12 -12.47 3.38
CA ILE A 76 4.12 -12.71 4.84
C ILE A 76 4.34 -11.37 5.54
N LYS A 77 3.53 -11.06 6.55
CA LYS A 77 3.73 -9.83 7.35
C LYS A 77 5.07 -9.87 8.07
N ALA A 78 5.67 -8.71 8.29
CA ALA A 78 6.93 -8.56 9.00
C ALA A 78 6.97 -9.34 10.33
N GLU A 79 5.91 -9.26 11.15
CA GLU A 79 5.83 -9.94 12.45
C GLU A 79 5.63 -11.46 12.36
N ASP A 80 5.12 -11.95 11.23
CA ASP A 80 4.83 -13.37 10.98
C ASP A 80 6.03 -14.08 10.31
N LEU A 81 7.10 -13.36 9.99
CA LEU A 81 8.36 -13.95 9.50
C LEU A 81 9.04 -14.72 10.63
N ASN A 82 9.65 -15.85 10.27
CA ASN A 82 10.38 -16.69 11.21
C ASN A 82 11.84 -16.82 10.79
N ALA A 83 12.71 -17.13 11.74
CA ALA A 83 14.08 -17.54 11.40
C ALA A 83 14.04 -18.71 10.41
N GLY A 84 14.82 -18.62 9.34
CA GLY A 84 14.81 -19.56 8.23
C GLY A 84 13.89 -19.20 7.06
N SER A 85 12.94 -18.25 7.21
CA SER A 85 12.19 -17.71 6.07
C SER A 85 13.13 -17.10 5.04
N ARG A 86 12.81 -17.25 3.74
CA ARG A 86 13.69 -16.82 2.64
C ARG A 86 13.07 -15.68 1.83
N LEU A 87 13.57 -14.47 2.06
CA LEU A 87 13.10 -13.26 1.38
C LEU A 87 13.70 -13.16 -0.01
N PHE A 88 12.89 -12.88 -1.03
CA PHE A 88 13.35 -12.77 -2.42
C PHE A 88 14.12 -11.46 -2.66
N ALA A 89 15.34 -11.57 -3.20
CA ALA A 89 16.19 -10.45 -3.57
C ALA A 89 15.99 -10.00 -5.03
N GLU A 90 16.51 -8.82 -5.38
CA GLU A 90 16.44 -8.24 -6.73
C GLU A 90 16.93 -9.17 -7.85
N ASN A 91 18.05 -9.87 -7.63
CA ASN A 91 18.63 -10.82 -8.58
C ASN A 91 17.91 -12.19 -8.61
N GLY A 92 16.82 -12.38 -7.87
CA GLY A 92 16.09 -13.65 -7.78
C GLY A 92 16.69 -14.67 -6.80
N ALA A 93 17.84 -14.38 -6.19
CA ALA A 93 18.33 -15.13 -5.03
C ALA A 93 17.45 -14.83 -3.80
N GLY A 94 17.76 -15.48 -2.68
CA GLY A 94 17.03 -15.26 -1.44
C GLY A 94 17.95 -14.99 -0.27
N GLN A 95 17.47 -14.15 0.63
CA GLN A 95 18.14 -13.77 1.88
C GLN A 95 17.39 -14.41 3.05
N THR A 96 18.11 -15.13 3.90
CA THR A 96 17.53 -15.93 4.99
C THR A 96 17.36 -15.09 6.23
N VAL A 97 16.14 -15.02 6.75
CA VAL A 97 15.82 -14.36 8.02
C VAL A 97 16.56 -15.06 9.16
N GLN A 98 17.30 -14.28 9.94
CA GLN A 98 18.01 -14.72 11.14
C GLN A 98 17.18 -14.44 12.40
N SER A 99 16.58 -13.25 12.49
CA SER A 99 15.77 -12.85 13.64
C SER A 99 14.75 -11.76 13.28
N VAL A 100 13.69 -11.67 14.09
CA VAL A 100 12.57 -10.71 13.91
C VAL A 100 12.15 -10.08 15.26
N PRO A 101 13.03 -9.40 16.01
CA PRO A 101 12.63 -8.77 17.26
C PRO A 101 11.66 -7.60 17.02
N VAL A 102 10.62 -7.55 17.85
CA VAL A 102 9.69 -6.41 17.94
C VAL A 102 10.01 -5.60 19.19
N LYS A 103 10.17 -4.28 19.04
CA LYS A 103 10.49 -3.37 20.13
C LYS A 103 9.42 -2.30 20.29
N GLN A 104 9.18 -1.87 21.53
CA GLN A 104 8.33 -0.72 21.89
C GLN A 104 9.05 0.60 21.57
N GLU A 105 9.37 0.79 20.29
CA GLU A 105 10.09 1.94 19.76
C GLU A 105 9.23 2.58 18.66
N PRO A 106 8.92 3.89 18.76
CA PRO A 106 8.11 4.56 17.75
C PRO A 106 8.77 4.55 16.36
N LEU A 107 7.99 4.22 15.34
CA LEU A 107 8.41 4.21 13.94
C LEU A 107 7.56 5.14 13.09
N GLN A 108 8.21 6.06 12.38
CA GLN A 108 7.60 6.74 11.25
C GLN A 108 7.81 5.88 9.99
N ALA A 109 6.88 4.96 9.73
CA ALA A 109 6.98 4.08 8.57
C ALA A 109 6.44 4.81 7.32
N TYR A 110 7.03 4.50 6.18
CA TYR A 110 6.57 4.98 4.88
C TYR A 110 6.25 3.82 3.95
N ASN A 111 5.28 4.02 3.07
CA ASN A 111 4.89 3.08 2.03
C ASN A 111 4.75 3.82 0.69
N LEU A 112 4.97 3.12 -0.42
CA LEU A 112 5.01 3.69 -1.77
C LEU A 112 3.95 3.08 -2.66
N THR A 113 3.13 3.93 -3.27
CA THR A 113 2.38 3.51 -4.44
C THR A 113 3.27 3.60 -5.67
N VAL A 114 3.55 2.41 -6.22
CA VAL A 114 4.24 2.22 -7.48
C VAL A 114 3.21 1.87 -8.55
N ALA A 115 3.32 2.49 -9.72
CA ALA A 115 2.40 2.23 -10.83
C ALA A 115 2.46 0.76 -11.28
N ASP A 116 1.30 0.26 -11.72
CA ASP A 116 1.05 -1.08 -12.27
C ASP A 116 1.20 -2.24 -11.28
N TRP A 117 2.37 -2.40 -10.66
CA TRP A 117 2.75 -3.66 -10.00
C TRP A 117 2.72 -3.62 -8.48
N HIS A 118 2.51 -2.45 -7.87
CA HIS A 118 2.32 -2.28 -6.41
C HIS A 118 3.38 -2.96 -5.51
N THR A 119 4.55 -3.25 -6.04
CA THR A 119 5.68 -3.82 -5.31
C THR A 119 6.92 -2.95 -5.51
N TYR A 120 7.92 -3.16 -4.66
CA TYR A 120 9.23 -2.54 -4.79
C TYR A 120 10.28 -3.33 -4.01
N PHE A 121 11.55 -2.93 -4.12
CA PHE A 121 12.67 -3.56 -3.42
C PHE A 121 13.29 -2.62 -2.39
N VAL A 122 13.55 -3.15 -1.19
CA VAL A 122 14.12 -2.39 -0.07
C VAL A 122 15.32 -3.07 0.58
N LYS A 123 16.28 -2.26 1.03
CA LYS A 123 17.42 -2.71 1.84
C LYS A 123 17.71 -1.81 3.04
N GLY A 124 18.50 -2.28 3.99
CA GLY A 124 19.07 -1.47 5.07
C GLY A 124 19.88 -0.27 4.53
N ASP A 125 19.99 0.80 5.30
CA ASP A 125 20.70 2.03 4.89
C ASP A 125 22.20 1.81 4.61
N LYS A 126 22.83 0.95 5.41
CA LYS A 126 24.26 0.59 5.30
C LYS A 126 24.47 -0.81 4.69
N ALA A 127 23.43 -1.40 4.12
CA ALA A 127 23.49 -2.76 3.61
C ALA A 127 24.34 -2.84 2.33
N GLU A 128 25.25 -3.82 2.28
CA GLU A 128 26.02 -4.19 1.08
C GLU A 128 25.37 -5.32 0.26
N THR A 129 24.20 -5.77 0.70
CA THR A 129 23.32 -6.71 0.01
C THR A 129 22.35 -5.98 -0.90
N GLU A 130 21.70 -6.74 -1.78
CA GLU A 130 20.58 -6.26 -2.58
C GLU A 130 19.32 -6.08 -1.74
N GLY A 131 18.35 -5.34 -2.30
CA GLY A 131 17.04 -5.19 -1.70
C GLY A 131 16.21 -6.46 -1.80
N VAL A 132 15.29 -6.61 -0.86
CA VAL A 132 14.29 -7.67 -0.83
C VAL A 132 12.94 -7.16 -1.33
N TRP A 133 12.16 -8.06 -1.90
CA TRP A 133 10.87 -7.77 -2.51
C TRP A 133 9.78 -7.57 -1.46
N VAL A 134 9.14 -6.40 -1.51
CA VAL A 134 8.07 -5.99 -0.61
C VAL A 134 6.84 -5.52 -1.38
N HIS A 135 5.68 -5.64 -0.77
CA HIS A 135 4.42 -5.18 -1.35
C HIS A 135 3.97 -3.86 -0.72
N ASN A 136 3.29 -3.03 -1.51
CA ASN A 136 2.60 -1.83 -1.04
C ASN A 136 1.34 -2.15 -0.20
N ASP A 137 1.04 -3.43 0.07
CA ASP A 137 -0.11 -3.88 0.90
C ASP A 137 0.28 -3.82 2.37
N CYS A 138 0.57 -2.63 2.88
CA CYS A 138 0.49 -2.45 4.32
C CYS A 138 -0.98 -2.67 4.71
N PRO A 139 -1.39 -3.55 5.64
CA PRO A 139 -2.80 -3.80 5.93
C PRO A 139 -3.60 -2.63 6.52
N TYR A 140 -3.05 -1.41 6.55
CA TYR A 140 -3.85 -0.17 6.55
C TYR A 140 -4.18 0.36 5.14
N GLY A 141 -3.94 -0.46 4.12
CA GLY A 141 -4.11 -0.23 2.70
C GLY A 141 -4.30 -1.59 2.00
N LYS A 142 -5.54 -1.80 1.54
CA LYS A 142 -5.99 -2.82 0.59
C LYS A 142 -6.19 -4.27 1.10
N GLY A 143 -5.29 -4.90 1.86
CA GLY A 143 -5.46 -6.32 2.24
C GLY A 143 -6.38 -6.66 3.45
N ASN A 144 -6.56 -5.73 4.38
CA ASN A 144 -7.36 -5.93 5.62
C ASN A 144 -8.56 -4.97 5.70
N GLN A 145 -8.97 -4.38 4.57
CA GLN A 145 -10.08 -3.45 4.51
C GLN A 145 -11.23 -4.12 3.79
N ARG A 146 -12.33 -4.38 4.52
CA ARG A 146 -13.52 -4.94 3.90
C ARG A 146 -14.54 -3.84 3.62
N TYR A 147 -15.10 -3.88 2.43
CA TYR A 147 -16.28 -3.12 2.11
C TYR A 147 -17.52 -3.91 2.56
N LYS A 148 -18.48 -3.22 3.16
CA LYS A 148 -19.79 -3.76 3.48
C LYS A 148 -20.86 -2.77 3.04
N ASP A 149 -21.89 -3.27 2.38
CA ASP A 149 -23.03 -2.42 2.03
C ASP A 149 -23.72 -1.92 3.30
N ALA A 150 -23.93 -0.62 3.37
CA ALA A 150 -24.79 -0.05 4.38
C ALA A 150 -26.24 -0.38 4.00
N SER A 151 -26.98 -1.00 4.93
CA SER A 151 -28.38 -1.42 4.71
C SER A 151 -29.33 -0.28 4.30
N TYR A 152 -28.90 0.96 4.50
CA TYR A 152 -29.65 2.16 4.18
C TYR A 152 -29.33 2.79 2.82
N HIS A 153 -28.37 2.24 2.05
CA HIS A 153 -28.12 2.61 0.66
C HIS A 153 -28.81 1.62 -0.27
N GLY A 154 -29.67 2.12 -1.16
CA GLY A 154 -30.31 1.32 -2.20
C GLY A 154 -29.47 1.24 -3.47
N LYS A 155 -29.94 0.48 -4.47
CA LYS A 155 -29.31 0.39 -5.80
C LYS A 155 -29.44 1.68 -6.62
N ASN A 156 -30.40 2.53 -6.28
CA ASN A 156 -30.69 3.79 -6.98
C ASN A 156 -30.54 4.97 -6.03
N ASP A 157 -30.17 6.11 -6.58
CA ASP A 157 -30.18 7.38 -5.85
C ASP A 157 -31.62 7.75 -5.48
N ASN A 158 -31.77 8.45 -4.36
CA ASN A 158 -33.01 9.14 -4.01
C ASN A 158 -32.70 10.55 -3.50
N SER A 159 -33.73 11.35 -3.23
CA SER A 159 -33.60 12.75 -2.81
C SER A 159 -32.78 12.96 -1.53
N VAL A 160 -32.60 11.90 -0.72
CA VAL A 160 -31.92 11.96 0.58
C VAL A 160 -30.58 11.23 0.56
N LYS A 161 -30.44 10.19 -0.27
CA LYS A 161 -29.33 9.24 -0.19
C LYS A 161 -28.82 8.88 -1.58
N SER A 162 -27.50 8.92 -1.71
CA SER A 162 -26.81 8.33 -2.84
C SER A 162 -26.89 6.80 -2.80
N ARG A 163 -26.80 6.15 -3.95
CA ARG A 163 -26.80 4.70 -4.09
C ARG A 163 -25.54 4.04 -3.57
N ALA A 164 -25.65 2.76 -3.26
CA ALA A 164 -24.49 1.91 -3.02
C ALA A 164 -23.66 1.75 -4.31
N PRO A 165 -22.33 1.61 -4.19
CA PRO A 165 -21.46 1.26 -5.30
C PRO A 165 -21.77 -0.13 -5.85
N THR A 166 -21.59 -0.29 -7.16
CA THR A 166 -21.74 -1.59 -7.83
C THR A 166 -20.68 -2.58 -7.36
N ASN A 167 -19.44 -2.13 -7.19
CA ASN A 167 -18.37 -2.91 -6.57
C ASN A 167 -17.60 -2.07 -5.54
N GLY A 168 -18.16 -1.98 -4.34
CA GLY A 168 -17.58 -1.20 -3.25
C GLY A 168 -16.21 -1.68 -2.78
N GLN A 169 -15.93 -2.99 -2.86
CA GLN A 169 -14.60 -3.52 -2.54
C GLN A 169 -13.57 -3.06 -3.58
N ALA A 170 -13.87 -3.16 -4.89
CA ALA A 170 -12.96 -2.65 -5.91
C ALA A 170 -12.73 -1.14 -5.77
N ALA A 171 -13.74 -0.36 -5.39
CA ALA A 171 -13.56 1.05 -5.10
C ALA A 171 -12.69 1.31 -3.87
N LEU A 172 -12.83 0.49 -2.81
CA LEU A 172 -12.00 0.53 -1.61
C LEU A 172 -10.54 0.17 -1.91
N ASP A 173 -10.31 -0.88 -2.71
CA ASP A 173 -8.99 -1.30 -3.16
C ASP A 173 -8.35 -0.21 -4.04
N ASN A 174 -9.14 0.55 -4.79
CA ASN A 174 -8.71 1.67 -5.61
C ASN A 174 -8.99 3.03 -4.96
N SER A 175 -8.82 3.12 -3.64
CA SER A 175 -9.05 4.36 -2.88
C SER A 175 -7.80 4.97 -2.28
N VAL A 176 -7.91 6.26 -1.97
CA VAL A 176 -6.91 7.03 -1.21
C VAL A 176 -7.56 7.75 -0.04
N GLN A 177 -6.82 7.91 1.04
CA GLN A 177 -7.27 8.69 2.20
C GLN A 177 -7.39 10.16 1.80
N VAL A 178 -8.50 10.80 2.19
CA VAL A 178 -8.78 12.18 1.78
C VAL A 178 -7.80 13.16 2.45
N LYS A 179 -7.49 12.95 3.74
CA LYS A 179 -6.50 13.72 4.50
C LYS A 179 -5.99 12.90 5.69
N SER A 180 -4.78 13.19 6.17
CA SER A 180 -4.13 12.46 7.27
C SER A 180 -4.95 12.44 8.57
N THR A 181 -5.75 13.48 8.83
CA THR A 181 -6.56 13.63 10.04
C THR A 181 -7.92 12.94 9.98
N SER A 182 -8.28 12.29 8.87
CA SER A 182 -9.58 11.64 8.72
C SER A 182 -9.43 10.23 8.15
N PRO A 183 -10.09 9.22 8.70
CA PRO A 183 -10.06 7.87 8.14
C PRO A 183 -10.87 7.75 6.83
N ARG A 184 -11.56 8.82 6.41
CA ARG A 184 -12.35 8.84 5.18
C ARG A 184 -11.45 8.66 3.96
N ARG A 185 -11.93 7.84 3.03
CA ARG A 185 -11.27 7.55 1.76
C ARG A 185 -12.18 7.96 0.61
N VAL A 186 -11.56 8.13 -0.56
CA VAL A 186 -12.26 8.29 -1.83
C VAL A 186 -11.57 7.40 -2.85
N GLY A 187 -12.34 6.60 -3.58
CA GLY A 187 -11.82 5.63 -4.53
C GLY A 187 -12.66 5.52 -5.79
N VAL A 188 -12.18 4.68 -6.71
CA VAL A 188 -12.80 4.51 -8.02
C VAL A 188 -13.08 3.05 -8.31
N ASP A 189 -14.29 2.73 -8.72
CA ASP A 189 -14.57 1.47 -9.41
C ASP A 189 -14.37 1.71 -10.90
N LYS A 190 -13.22 1.27 -11.43
CA LYS A 190 -12.86 1.47 -12.83
C LYS A 190 -13.76 0.71 -13.80
N ALA A 191 -14.26 -0.47 -13.40
CA ALA A 191 -15.07 -1.32 -14.26
C ALA A 191 -16.46 -0.70 -14.48
N ASN A 192 -17.04 -0.15 -13.42
CA ASN A 192 -18.36 0.49 -13.46
C ASN A 192 -18.31 2.01 -13.63
N ASN A 193 -17.11 2.58 -13.75
CA ASN A 193 -16.86 4.02 -13.88
C ASN A 193 -17.52 4.85 -12.75
N GLU A 194 -17.35 4.40 -11.50
CA GLU A 194 -17.94 5.02 -10.32
C GLU A 194 -16.88 5.66 -9.43
N ILE A 195 -17.20 6.82 -8.84
CA ILE A 195 -16.41 7.40 -7.75
C ILE A 195 -17.17 7.12 -6.45
N VAL A 196 -16.46 6.60 -5.45
CA VAL A 196 -17.05 6.15 -4.19
C VAL A 196 -16.39 6.88 -3.04
N VAL A 197 -17.21 7.51 -2.20
CA VAL A 197 -16.76 8.04 -0.90
C VAL A 197 -16.91 6.92 0.12
N LEU A 198 -15.85 6.67 0.88
CA LEU A 198 -15.74 5.53 1.78
C LEU A 198 -15.48 6.02 3.20
N ASP A 199 -16.36 5.61 4.12
CA ASP A 199 -16.31 5.96 5.53
C ASP A 199 -15.97 4.72 6.36
N LYS A 200 -14.95 4.83 7.21
CA LYS A 200 -14.55 3.73 8.10
C LYS A 200 -15.61 3.55 9.18
N THR A 201 -16.22 2.37 9.24
CA THR A 201 -17.29 2.05 10.21
C THR A 201 -16.78 1.31 11.42
N GLN A 202 -15.80 0.41 11.25
CA GLN A 202 -15.26 -0.38 12.34
C GLN A 202 -13.75 -0.57 12.19
N THR A 203 -13.07 -0.76 13.31
CA THR A 203 -11.71 -1.30 13.37
C THR A 203 -11.75 -2.52 14.27
N PHE A 204 -11.20 -3.62 13.78
CA PHE A 204 -11.16 -4.90 14.49
C PHE A 204 -9.82 -5.05 15.22
N ASN A 205 -9.78 -5.93 16.22
CA ASN A 205 -8.61 -6.15 17.07
C ASN A 205 -7.37 -6.61 16.30
N ASN A 206 -7.55 -7.28 15.16
CA ASN A 206 -6.47 -7.68 14.26
C ASN A 206 -5.98 -6.55 13.33
N GLY A 207 -6.39 -5.30 13.58
CA GLY A 207 -6.04 -4.13 12.78
C GLY A 207 -6.83 -3.98 11.49
N SER A 208 -7.73 -4.92 11.14
CA SER A 208 -8.60 -4.78 9.97
C SER A 208 -9.66 -3.69 10.15
N ALA A 209 -10.18 -3.16 9.05
CA ALA A 209 -11.16 -2.10 9.07
C ALA A 209 -12.32 -2.38 8.12
N GLU A 210 -13.52 -2.03 8.54
CA GLU A 210 -14.71 -2.06 7.69
C GLU A 210 -14.98 -0.66 7.17
N TYR A 211 -15.39 -0.58 5.90
CA TYR A 211 -15.85 0.65 5.26
C TYR A 211 -17.24 0.46 4.67
N HIS A 212 -18.05 1.49 4.82
CA HIS A 212 -19.24 1.68 4.00
C HIS A 212 -18.93 2.73 2.95
N GLY A 213 -19.69 2.74 1.85
CA GLY A 213 -19.50 3.73 0.82
C GLY A 213 -20.75 4.01 0.02
N HIS A 214 -20.69 5.11 -0.71
CA HIS A 214 -21.75 5.55 -1.60
C HIS A 214 -21.16 6.21 -2.83
N VAL A 215 -21.85 6.04 -3.96
CA VAL A 215 -21.43 6.65 -5.22
C VAL A 215 -21.64 8.16 -5.14
N ARG A 216 -20.70 8.92 -5.71
CA ARG A 216 -20.80 10.37 -5.87
C ARG A 216 -20.42 10.79 -7.28
N SER A 217 -21.14 11.78 -7.81
CA SER A 217 -20.73 12.46 -9.03
C SER A 217 -19.46 13.28 -8.77
N TRP A 218 -18.69 13.56 -9.82
CA TRP A 218 -17.51 14.41 -9.69
C TRP A 218 -17.86 15.80 -9.17
N GLN A 219 -18.99 16.37 -9.60
CA GLN A 219 -19.44 17.70 -9.24
C GLN A 219 -19.69 17.80 -7.73
N ASP A 220 -20.29 16.77 -7.14
CA ASP A 220 -20.73 16.74 -5.74
C ASP A 220 -19.61 16.37 -4.75
N LEU A 221 -18.43 16.03 -5.24
CA LEU A 221 -17.28 15.77 -4.37
C LEU A 221 -16.74 17.04 -3.74
N HIS A 222 -16.35 16.92 -2.47
CA HIS A 222 -15.60 17.95 -1.76
C HIS A 222 -14.25 18.21 -2.44
N THR A 223 -13.74 19.43 -2.35
CA THR A 223 -12.46 19.84 -2.96
C THR A 223 -11.30 18.95 -2.55
N ASP A 224 -11.23 18.55 -1.27
CA ASP A 224 -10.19 17.64 -0.77
C ASP A 224 -10.25 16.26 -1.43
N GLN A 225 -11.45 15.73 -1.67
CA GLN A 225 -11.65 14.44 -2.34
C GLN A 225 -11.20 14.51 -3.80
N LYS A 226 -11.60 15.59 -4.50
CA LYS A 226 -11.15 15.87 -5.87
C LYS A 226 -9.63 15.95 -5.94
N ASN A 227 -9.01 16.64 -4.99
CA ASN A 227 -7.56 16.80 -4.92
C ASN A 227 -6.85 15.48 -4.62
N ALA A 228 -7.38 14.67 -3.69
CA ALA A 228 -6.84 13.35 -3.38
C ALA A 228 -6.88 12.43 -4.60
N LEU A 229 -8.00 12.35 -5.31
CA LEU A 229 -8.14 11.53 -6.53
C LEU A 229 -7.19 11.98 -7.66
N LYS A 230 -7.07 13.29 -7.89
CA LYS A 230 -6.15 13.85 -8.89
C LYS A 230 -4.69 13.55 -8.52
N LYS A 231 -4.31 13.79 -7.26
CA LYS A 231 -2.96 13.54 -6.75
C LYS A 231 -2.58 12.06 -6.84
N ALA A 232 -3.54 11.18 -6.57
CA ALA A 232 -3.39 9.73 -6.71
C ALA A 232 -3.36 9.24 -8.17
N GLY A 233 -3.63 10.13 -9.14
CA GLY A 233 -3.67 9.79 -10.56
C GLY A 233 -4.89 8.94 -10.97
N LEU A 234 -5.88 8.76 -10.09
CA LEU A 234 -7.08 7.93 -10.35
C LEU A 234 -8.04 8.59 -11.33
N VAL A 235 -8.01 9.92 -11.42
CA VAL A 235 -8.83 10.72 -12.34
C VAL A 235 -7.98 11.77 -13.06
N ASN A 236 -8.49 12.29 -14.18
CA ASN A 236 -7.93 13.48 -14.83
C ASN A 236 -8.45 14.79 -14.19
N SER A 237 -8.02 15.94 -14.71
CA SER A 237 -8.43 17.27 -14.20
C SER A 237 -9.95 17.53 -14.26
N LYS A 238 -10.66 16.81 -15.14
CA LYS A 238 -12.12 16.89 -15.31
C LYS A 238 -12.89 15.81 -14.53
N GLY A 239 -12.21 15.01 -13.71
CA GLY A 239 -12.86 13.94 -12.93
C GLY A 239 -13.12 12.64 -13.69
N LYS A 240 -12.63 12.50 -14.94
CA LYS A 240 -12.75 11.25 -15.68
C LYS A 240 -11.81 10.21 -15.09
N ILE A 241 -12.35 9.04 -14.72
CA ILE A 241 -11.58 7.91 -14.20
C ILE A 241 -10.58 7.43 -15.26
N LYS A 242 -9.34 7.25 -14.85
CA LYS A 242 -8.30 6.67 -15.70
C LYS A 242 -8.41 5.15 -15.64
N LYS A 243 -8.50 4.53 -16.82
CA LYS A 243 -8.47 3.08 -16.96
C LYS A 243 -7.06 2.59 -16.65
#